data_AF-A0A955AS85-F1
#
_entry.id   AF-A0A955AS85-F1
#
_cell.length_a   1.000
_cell.length_b   1.000
_cell.length_c   1.000
_cell.angle_alpha   90.00
_cell.angle_beta   90.00
_cell.angle_gamma   90.00
#
_symmetry.space_group_name_H-M   'P 1'
#
loop_
_entity.id
_entity.type
_entity.pdbx_description
1 polymer ?
#
loop_
_entity_poly.entity_id
_entity_poly.type
_entity_poly.pdbx_seq_one_letter_code
_entity_poly.pdbx_strand_id
1 'polypeptide(L)'
;MLSPETLQRLRMLNRQPMPDSPSPPAVRTEAAYESNPPTLADLNSLDASQLHSFRITTPNASEDVTHVPSLNELLAIRLARLHAGQPAESSDKVTDRPCLHSPDEVSESTTSLDDGRSIATPWGEHWLIETPLSNLWPNSANAILATSQQLATSPLASQEAEPPKFKTAGQRWQDLRTLTTCFPGDVAFLDLETCGFAGTMVFLVGLIHPSENGPVLSQLFARNYAEEKAMFQTMWQLIQPCRTLVTFNGKSFDWPQVHDRSTMHLLGTRIDQDEPILATPNSDSQAPATFTSEQMTPQSVRPEPYHIDLLHHARRRWRKRLPNCKLQTIERYVCGRNRSGDIAGRDIPVAYHEYVRTGDAWQMKTVLHHNALDLVTLFQIAMVILRTEAESA
;
A
#
# COMPACT_ATOMS: atom_id res chain seq x y z
N MET A 1 -12.40 -10.82 39.87
CA MET A 1 -11.59 -11.87 40.53
C MET A 1 -12.25 -13.20 40.26
N LEU A 2 -11.54 -14.18 39.70
CA LEU A 2 -12.10 -15.50 39.37
C LEU A 2 -12.30 -16.33 40.64
N SER A 3 -13.34 -17.16 40.67
CA SER A 3 -13.69 -17.96 41.85
C SER A 3 -12.64 -19.04 42.16
N PRO A 4 -12.50 -19.47 43.43
CA PRO A 4 -11.56 -20.51 43.84
C PRO A 4 -11.71 -21.83 43.05
N GLU A 5 -12.94 -22.19 42.67
CA GLU A 5 -13.22 -23.38 41.86
C GLU A 5 -12.67 -23.27 40.43
N THR A 6 -12.63 -22.07 39.86
CA THR A 6 -12.08 -21.81 38.52
C THR A 6 -10.56 -21.96 38.51
N LEU A 7 -9.90 -21.53 39.57
CA LEU A 7 -8.45 -21.70 39.76
C LEU A 7 -8.07 -23.17 40.00
N GLN A 8 -8.94 -23.96 40.62
CA GLN A 8 -8.70 -25.39 40.85
C GLN A 8 -8.85 -26.21 39.56
N ARG A 9 -9.79 -25.85 38.67
CA ARG A 9 -9.90 -26.46 37.33
C ARG A 9 -8.72 -26.15 36.41
N LEU A 10 -8.19 -24.92 36.45
CA LEU A 10 -7.00 -24.53 35.67
C LEU A 10 -5.72 -25.24 36.15
N ARG A 11 -5.62 -25.58 37.43
CA ARG A 11 -4.48 -26.35 37.98
C ARG A 11 -4.50 -27.83 37.62
N MET A 12 -5.67 -28.40 37.31
CA MET A 12 -5.78 -29.81 36.90
C MET A 12 -5.51 -30.03 35.40
N LEU A 13 -5.70 -29.01 34.56
CA LEU A 13 -5.44 -29.10 33.11
C LEU A 13 -3.95 -29.07 32.73
N ASN A 14 -3.06 -28.75 33.67
CA ASN A 14 -1.62 -28.59 33.41
C ASN A 14 -0.75 -29.75 33.96
N ARG A 15 -1.33 -30.93 34.17
CA ARG A 15 -0.62 -32.15 34.61
C ARG A 15 -0.95 -33.38 33.76
N GLN A 16 -0.70 -33.31 32.45
CA GLN A 16 -0.65 -34.49 31.59
C GLN A 16 0.81 -34.71 31.15
N PRO A 17 1.39 -35.91 31.31
CA PRO A 17 2.75 -36.21 30.86
C PRO A 17 2.79 -36.36 29.32
N MET A 18 3.86 -35.84 28.71
CA MET A 18 4.15 -35.96 27.27
C MET A 18 4.53 -37.41 26.91
N PRO A 19 4.12 -37.95 25.73
CA PRO A 19 4.58 -39.25 25.26
C PRO A 19 6.00 -39.18 24.66
N ASP A 20 6.78 -40.24 24.89
CA ASP A 20 8.18 -40.40 24.50
C ASP A 20 8.43 -40.34 22.98
N SER A 21 9.54 -39.71 22.60
CA SER A 21 10.03 -39.59 21.21
C SER A 21 10.82 -40.84 20.79
N PRO A 22 10.68 -41.35 19.55
CA PRO A 22 11.45 -42.51 19.10
C PRO A 22 12.88 -42.13 18.67
N SER A 23 13.84 -42.98 19.04
CA SER A 23 15.29 -42.89 18.75
C SER A 23 15.63 -42.97 17.25
N PRO A 24 16.74 -42.37 16.79
CA PRO A 24 17.13 -42.33 15.38
C PRO A 24 17.83 -43.62 14.91
N PRO A 25 17.74 -43.99 13.62
CA PRO A 25 18.45 -45.15 13.08
C PRO A 25 19.89 -44.83 12.68
N ALA A 26 20.69 -45.89 12.61
CA ALA A 26 22.14 -45.90 12.43
C ALA A 26 22.65 -45.36 11.07
N VAL A 27 23.81 -44.71 11.12
CA VAL A 27 24.60 -44.19 9.99
C VAL A 27 25.21 -45.33 9.17
N ARG A 28 25.09 -45.24 7.84
CA ARG A 28 25.91 -45.99 6.86
C ARG A 28 26.80 -45.01 6.09
N THR A 29 28.04 -45.44 5.90
CA THR A 29 29.21 -44.76 5.34
C THR A 29 29.28 -44.76 3.80
N GLU A 30 30.06 -43.81 3.27
CA GLU A 30 30.69 -43.70 1.92
C GLU A 30 29.78 -43.38 0.72
N ALA A 31 30.15 -42.51 -0.25
CA ALA A 31 31.47 -42.23 -0.82
C ALA A 31 31.68 -40.74 -1.21
N ALA A 32 32.96 -40.35 -1.28
CA ALA A 32 33.46 -39.04 -1.69
C ALA A 32 33.17 -38.72 -3.17
N TYR A 33 32.85 -37.45 -3.45
CA TYR A 33 33.11 -36.82 -4.74
C TYR A 33 33.67 -35.42 -4.48
N GLU A 34 34.96 -35.26 -4.79
CA GLU A 34 35.63 -33.97 -4.85
C GLU A 34 35.08 -33.17 -6.04
N SER A 35 34.47 -32.02 -5.75
CA SER A 35 34.34 -30.93 -6.71
C SER A 35 34.29 -29.62 -5.93
N ASN A 36 35.29 -28.76 -6.10
CA ASN A 36 35.32 -27.42 -5.52
C ASN A 36 34.03 -26.63 -5.88
N PRO A 37 33.48 -25.83 -4.95
CA PRO A 37 32.33 -24.98 -5.26
C PRO A 37 32.71 -23.93 -6.31
N PRO A 38 31.84 -23.62 -7.29
CA PRO A 38 32.13 -22.66 -8.34
C PRO A 38 32.33 -21.25 -7.75
N THR A 39 33.28 -20.52 -8.31
CA THR A 39 33.54 -19.14 -7.91
C THR A 39 32.49 -18.19 -8.49
N LEU A 40 32.36 -16.99 -7.91
CA LEU A 40 31.43 -15.94 -8.38
C LEU A 40 31.63 -15.54 -9.86
N ALA A 41 32.80 -15.83 -10.44
CA ALA A 41 33.06 -15.62 -11.86
C ALA A 41 32.41 -16.70 -12.74
N ASP A 42 32.29 -17.94 -12.26
CA ASP A 42 31.76 -19.09 -13.01
C ASP A 42 30.22 -19.07 -13.11
N LEU A 43 29.54 -18.38 -12.18
CA LEU A 43 28.08 -18.24 -12.16
C LEU A 43 27.56 -17.17 -13.12
N ASN A 44 28.41 -16.23 -13.53
CA ASN A 44 28.02 -15.14 -14.43
C ASN A 44 28.11 -15.51 -15.92
N SER A 45 28.62 -16.70 -16.26
CA SER A 45 28.72 -17.19 -17.65
C SER A 45 27.66 -18.22 -18.05
N LEU A 46 26.67 -18.49 -17.19
CA LEU A 46 25.63 -19.51 -17.43
C LEU A 46 24.30 -18.87 -17.86
N ASP A 47 23.65 -19.44 -18.88
CA ASP A 47 22.33 -19.03 -19.35
C ASP A 47 21.20 -19.57 -18.45
N ALA A 48 20.05 -18.88 -18.46
CA ALA A 48 18.84 -19.14 -17.68
C ALA A 48 18.29 -20.58 -17.80
N SER A 49 18.63 -21.30 -18.87
CA SER A 49 18.26 -22.72 -19.06
C SER A 49 19.04 -23.70 -18.17
N GLN A 50 20.21 -23.32 -17.64
CA GLN A 50 21.08 -24.19 -16.85
C GLN A 50 20.92 -24.05 -15.32
N LEU A 51 20.24 -23.00 -14.85
CA LEU A 51 20.00 -22.72 -13.42
C LEU A 51 18.98 -23.67 -12.77
N HIS A 52 18.27 -24.50 -13.54
CA HIS A 52 17.18 -25.34 -13.04
C HIS A 52 17.62 -26.61 -12.28
N SER A 53 18.92 -26.92 -12.24
CA SER A 53 19.44 -28.17 -11.63
C SER A 53 20.07 -28.02 -10.23
N PHE A 54 20.22 -26.79 -9.71
CA PHE A 54 20.86 -26.59 -8.40
C PHE A 54 19.84 -26.64 -7.26
N ARG A 55 19.82 -27.77 -6.53
CA ARG A 55 19.17 -27.88 -5.21
C ARG A 55 20.11 -27.37 -4.13
N ILE A 56 19.77 -26.25 -3.49
CA ILE A 56 20.44 -25.81 -2.27
C ILE A 56 19.81 -26.59 -1.10
N THR A 57 20.59 -27.47 -0.50
CA THR A 57 20.27 -28.10 0.79
C THR A 57 21.08 -27.42 1.88
N THR A 58 20.43 -26.95 2.94
CA THR A 58 21.09 -26.36 4.11
C THR A 58 21.69 -27.47 4.98
N PRO A 59 22.99 -27.47 5.31
CA PRO A 59 23.54 -28.46 6.22
C PRO A 59 23.25 -28.10 7.68
N ASN A 60 23.05 -29.15 8.48
CA ASN A 60 23.00 -29.10 9.94
C ASN A 60 24.32 -28.58 10.52
N ALA A 61 24.19 -27.81 11.60
CA ALA A 61 25.29 -27.22 12.34
C ALA A 61 25.98 -28.23 13.26
N SER A 62 27.28 -28.45 13.04
CA SER A 62 28.27 -28.66 14.09
C SER A 62 29.68 -28.62 13.48
N GLU A 63 30.49 -27.67 13.96
CA GLU A 63 31.97 -27.60 14.01
C GLU A 63 32.58 -26.29 13.48
N ASP A 64 33.36 -25.67 14.38
CA ASP A 64 34.26 -24.52 14.31
C ASP A 64 33.83 -23.24 13.57
N VAL A 65 33.23 -22.33 14.35
CA VAL A 65 32.95 -20.95 13.99
C VAL A 65 34.23 -20.13 14.03
N THR A 66 34.78 -19.81 12.87
CA THR A 66 35.54 -18.56 12.71
C THR A 66 34.55 -17.40 12.90
N HIS A 67 34.85 -16.48 13.83
CA HIS A 67 33.97 -15.36 14.17
C HIS A 67 33.67 -14.53 12.92
N VAL A 68 32.44 -14.62 12.41
CA VAL A 68 31.90 -13.74 11.37
C VAL A 68 31.31 -12.53 12.10
N PRO A 69 31.90 -11.32 11.97
CA PRO A 69 31.44 -10.17 12.73
C PRO A 69 30.00 -9.83 12.36
N SER A 70 29.19 -9.62 13.38
CA SER A 70 27.80 -9.18 13.27
C SER A 70 27.70 -7.83 12.55
N LEU A 71 26.51 -7.52 12.00
CA LEU A 71 26.25 -6.24 11.35
C LEU A 71 26.58 -5.04 12.27
N ASN A 72 26.39 -5.19 13.58
CA ASN A 72 26.73 -4.18 14.58
C ASN A 72 28.24 -4.01 14.75
N GLU A 73 29.03 -5.10 14.70
CA GLU A 73 30.50 -5.03 14.73
C GLU A 73 31.05 -4.40 13.44
N LEU A 74 30.47 -4.73 12.28
CA LEU A 74 30.82 -4.10 11.01
C LEU A 74 30.46 -2.61 10.98
N LEU A 75 29.33 -2.20 11.56
CA LEU A 75 28.94 -0.80 11.76
C LEU A 75 29.89 -0.09 12.72
N ALA A 76 30.28 -0.72 13.83
CA ALA A 76 31.24 -0.14 14.77
C ALA A 76 32.63 0.06 14.12
N ILE A 77 33.10 -0.90 13.33
CA ILE A 77 34.36 -0.78 12.56
C ILE A 77 34.24 0.32 11.49
N ARG A 78 33.09 0.44 10.82
CA ARG A 78 32.82 1.50 9.82
C ARG A 78 32.81 2.88 10.49
N LEU A 79 32.17 3.03 11.64
CA LEU A 79 32.13 4.27 12.42
C LEU A 79 33.49 4.63 13.01
N ALA A 80 34.27 3.65 13.47
CA ALA A 80 35.64 3.88 13.95
C ALA A 80 36.58 4.36 12.82
N ARG A 81 36.42 3.82 11.60
CA ARG A 81 37.19 4.24 10.42
C ARG A 81 36.80 5.64 9.92
N LEU A 82 35.55 6.06 10.10
CA LEU A 82 35.10 7.42 9.78
C LEU A 82 35.66 8.46 10.74
N HIS A 83 35.91 8.09 12.01
CA HIS A 83 36.53 8.98 13.00
C HIS A 83 38.07 8.97 12.98
N ALA A 84 38.70 7.97 12.35
CA ALA A 84 40.17 7.86 12.26
C ALA A 84 40.81 8.75 11.15
N GLY A 85 40.03 9.64 10.53
CA GLY A 85 40.45 10.44 9.38
C GLY A 85 40.68 11.94 9.64
N GLN A 86 40.84 12.39 10.90
CA GLN A 86 41.19 13.79 11.20
C GLN A 86 42.41 13.90 12.13
N PRO A 87 43.36 14.82 11.88
CA PRO A 87 44.54 14.99 12.71
C PRO A 87 44.18 15.65 14.06
N ALA A 88 44.96 15.30 15.08
CA ALA A 88 44.83 15.77 16.45
C ALA A 88 45.56 17.11 16.68
N GLU A 89 44.96 17.98 17.50
CA GLU A 89 45.52 18.97 18.46
C GLU A 89 44.39 19.97 18.78
N SER A 90 44.19 20.55 19.96
CA SER A 90 44.76 20.48 21.32
C SER A 90 43.74 21.18 22.25
N SER A 91 43.86 20.96 23.56
CA SER A 91 43.00 21.50 24.62
C SER A 91 42.78 23.02 24.59
N ASP A 92 41.56 23.49 24.88
CA ASP A 92 41.31 24.30 26.08
C ASP A 92 39.82 24.54 26.37
N LYS A 93 39.48 24.49 27.66
CA LYS A 93 38.16 24.78 28.23
C LYS A 93 37.98 26.31 28.33
N VAL A 94 36.90 26.87 27.79
CA VAL A 94 36.25 28.08 28.36
C VAL A 94 34.76 28.07 28.03
N THR A 95 33.96 28.32 29.06
CA THR A 95 32.52 28.59 29.09
C THR A 95 32.16 29.93 28.46
N ASP A 96 31.17 30.01 27.56
CA ASP A 96 30.15 31.08 27.57
C ASP A 96 29.09 30.92 26.44
N ARG A 97 27.83 31.23 26.80
CA ARG A 97 26.78 31.74 25.88
C ARG A 97 26.82 33.29 25.96
N PRO A 98 26.19 34.11 25.09
CA PRO A 98 25.47 33.87 23.82
C PRO A 98 25.78 34.91 22.68
N CYS A 99 25.02 34.85 21.57
CA CYS A 99 24.54 35.94 20.68
C CYS A 99 24.98 35.97 19.18
N LEU A 100 23.96 35.78 18.33
CA LEU A 100 23.52 36.54 17.14
C LEU A 100 24.41 36.77 15.90
N HIS A 101 23.83 36.32 14.76
CA HIS A 101 24.01 36.73 13.34
C HIS A 101 25.30 36.26 12.62
N SER A 102 25.28 35.74 11.38
CA SER A 102 24.34 35.87 10.26
C SER A 102 24.39 34.64 9.31
N PRO A 103 23.35 34.47 8.47
CA PRO A 103 23.21 33.38 7.51
C PRO A 103 24.06 33.67 6.26
N ASP A 104 24.57 32.64 5.61
CA ASP A 104 24.51 32.51 4.14
C ASP A 104 25.05 31.15 3.67
N GLU A 105 24.29 30.56 2.74
CA GLU A 105 24.65 29.52 1.77
C GLU A 105 24.78 28.06 2.23
N VAL A 106 23.61 27.44 2.48
CA VAL A 106 23.27 26.15 1.85
C VAL A 106 21.86 26.26 1.29
N SER A 107 21.74 26.58 -0.01
CA SER A 107 20.48 26.61 -0.74
C SER A 107 20.26 25.27 -1.45
N GLU A 108 19.42 24.41 -0.87
CA GLU A 108 18.59 23.47 -1.62
C GLU A 108 17.33 23.20 -0.78
N SER A 109 16.17 23.50 -1.37
CA SER A 109 14.86 23.69 -0.74
C SER A 109 14.29 22.42 -0.09
N THR A 110 14.40 22.29 1.24
CA THR A 110 13.86 21.16 2.01
C THR A 110 12.47 21.40 2.61
N THR A 111 11.89 22.59 2.47
CA THR A 111 10.77 23.02 3.35
C THR A 111 9.36 23.03 2.75
N SER A 112 9.16 22.79 1.45
CA SER A 112 7.86 23.03 0.79
C SER A 112 7.31 21.85 -0.02
N LEU A 113 5.97 21.71 -0.02
CA LEU A 113 5.16 20.71 -0.75
C LEU A 113 4.84 21.21 -2.18
N ASP A 114 5.85 21.63 -2.95
CA ASP A 114 5.69 22.52 -4.12
C ASP A 114 4.88 21.96 -5.31
N ASP A 115 4.64 20.66 -5.38
CA ASP A 115 3.99 20.02 -6.54
C ASP A 115 2.44 20.04 -6.49
N GLY A 116 1.84 20.77 -5.55
CA GLY A 116 0.38 20.78 -5.35
C GLY A 116 -0.28 22.15 -5.34
N ARG A 117 -1.60 22.16 -5.11
CA ARG A 117 -2.42 23.37 -5.00
C ARG A 117 -3.42 23.27 -3.83
N SER A 118 -3.78 24.42 -3.26
CA SER A 118 -4.87 24.51 -2.26
C SER A 118 -6.22 24.36 -2.98
N ILE A 119 -7.08 23.50 -2.47
CA ILE A 119 -8.47 23.34 -2.91
C ILE A 119 -9.38 23.84 -1.81
N ALA A 120 -10.16 24.87 -2.12
CA ALA A 120 -11.16 25.40 -1.21
C ALA A 120 -12.49 24.64 -1.35
N THR A 121 -13.12 24.41 -0.21
CA THR A 121 -14.45 23.82 -0.10
C THR A 121 -15.28 24.60 0.94
N PRO A 122 -16.61 24.40 1.01
CA PRO A 122 -17.45 24.98 2.06
C PRO A 122 -17.03 24.65 3.51
N TRP A 123 -16.12 23.68 3.71
CA TRP A 123 -15.66 23.24 5.04
C TRP A 123 -14.19 23.53 5.31
N GLY A 124 -13.53 24.34 4.48
CA GLY A 124 -12.13 24.74 4.63
C GLY A 124 -11.34 24.50 3.36
N GLU A 125 -10.03 24.31 3.51
CA GLU A 125 -9.15 23.98 2.39
C GLU A 125 -8.43 22.66 2.65
N HIS A 126 -7.89 22.06 1.60
CA HIS A 126 -6.89 21.00 1.71
C HIS A 126 -5.86 21.13 0.58
N TRP A 127 -4.74 20.42 0.68
CA TRP A 127 -3.74 20.34 -0.39
C TRP A 127 -4.09 19.22 -1.38
N LEU A 128 -3.92 19.46 -2.67
CA LEU A 128 -4.11 18.47 -3.73
C LEU A 128 -2.85 18.40 -4.60
N ILE A 129 -2.35 17.19 -4.81
CA ILE A 129 -1.32 16.89 -5.80
C ILE A 129 -1.94 15.95 -6.84
N GLU A 130 -1.89 16.32 -8.11
CA GLU A 130 -2.38 15.50 -9.23
C GLU A 130 -1.19 15.10 -10.10
N THR A 131 -1.02 13.80 -10.32
CA THR A 131 0.04 13.26 -11.16
C THR A 131 -0.57 12.28 -12.17
N PRO A 132 -0.45 12.53 -13.50
CA PRO A 132 -0.85 11.55 -14.49
C PRO A 132 -0.19 10.20 -14.23
N LEU A 133 -0.94 9.10 -14.35
CA LEU A 133 -0.38 7.76 -14.08
C LEU A 133 0.81 7.43 -15.00
N SER A 134 0.85 8.01 -16.19
CA SER A 134 1.99 7.92 -17.12
C SER A 134 3.30 8.50 -16.56
N ASN A 135 3.24 9.49 -15.66
CA ASN A 135 4.45 10.06 -15.06
C ASN A 135 5.05 9.12 -14.00
N LEU A 136 4.19 8.40 -13.28
CA LEU A 136 4.59 7.44 -12.25
C LEU A 136 4.92 6.06 -12.84
N TRP A 137 4.29 5.73 -13.96
CA TRP A 137 4.47 4.48 -14.69
C TRP A 137 4.51 4.77 -16.21
N PRO A 138 5.69 5.03 -16.79
CA PRO A 138 5.87 5.50 -18.17
C PRO A 138 5.24 4.65 -19.28
N ASN A 139 5.02 3.36 -19.04
CA ASN A 139 4.39 2.44 -20.00
C ASN A 139 2.93 2.10 -19.67
N SER A 140 2.32 2.81 -18.72
CA SER A 140 0.96 2.56 -18.25
C SER A 140 -0.07 2.68 -19.38
N ALA A 141 0.01 3.70 -20.23
CA ALA A 141 -0.96 3.91 -21.31
C ALA A 141 -1.06 2.70 -22.26
N ASN A 142 0.08 2.19 -22.73
CA ASN A 142 0.13 1.00 -23.58
C ASN A 142 -0.38 -0.24 -22.86
N ALA A 143 -0.01 -0.41 -21.58
CA ALA A 143 -0.46 -1.55 -20.79
C ALA A 143 -1.97 -1.49 -20.54
N ILE A 144 -2.53 -0.31 -20.25
CA ILE A 144 -3.96 -0.10 -20.06
C ILE A 144 -4.70 -0.42 -21.35
N LEU A 145 -4.28 0.16 -22.48
CA LEU A 145 -4.90 -0.08 -23.78
C LEU A 145 -4.93 -1.57 -24.13
N ALA A 146 -3.80 -2.28 -24.00
CA ALA A 146 -3.72 -3.71 -24.26
C ALA A 146 -4.67 -4.51 -23.34
N THR A 147 -4.79 -4.12 -22.08
CA THR A 147 -5.70 -4.77 -21.13
C THR A 147 -7.15 -4.52 -21.51
N SER A 148 -7.52 -3.27 -21.80
CA SER A 148 -8.89 -2.93 -22.21
C SER A 148 -9.31 -3.66 -23.48
N GLN A 149 -8.42 -3.79 -24.46
CA GLN A 149 -8.66 -4.56 -25.68
C GLN A 149 -8.91 -6.05 -25.39
N GLN A 150 -8.09 -6.65 -24.52
CA GLN A 150 -8.26 -8.04 -24.11
C GLN A 150 -9.58 -8.25 -23.34
N LEU A 151 -9.93 -7.33 -22.45
CA LEU A 151 -11.17 -7.40 -21.67
C LEU A 151 -12.42 -7.24 -22.53
N ALA A 152 -12.38 -6.40 -23.57
CA ALA A 152 -13.49 -6.24 -24.51
C ALA A 152 -13.86 -7.55 -25.23
N THR A 153 -12.90 -8.47 -25.38
CA THR A 153 -13.12 -9.80 -25.97
C THR A 153 -13.34 -10.91 -24.94
N SER A 154 -13.25 -10.60 -23.64
CA SER A 154 -13.37 -11.60 -22.58
C SER A 154 -14.81 -12.08 -22.42
N PRO A 155 -15.05 -13.40 -22.23
CA PRO A 155 -16.38 -13.91 -21.87
C PRO A 155 -16.98 -13.24 -20.63
N LEU A 156 -16.13 -12.75 -19.71
CA LEU A 156 -16.57 -12.03 -18.50
C LEU A 156 -17.21 -10.67 -18.80
N ALA A 157 -16.92 -10.06 -19.96
CA ALA A 157 -17.52 -8.80 -20.36
C ALA A 157 -18.94 -8.96 -20.95
N SER A 158 -19.31 -10.18 -21.35
CA SER A 158 -20.61 -10.46 -21.95
C SER A 158 -21.76 -10.29 -20.94
N GLN A 159 -22.87 -9.71 -21.40
CA GLN A 159 -24.09 -9.62 -20.59
C GLN A 159 -24.68 -11.00 -20.25
N GLU A 160 -24.47 -11.98 -21.13
CA GLU A 160 -24.89 -13.38 -21.01
C GLU A 160 -23.92 -14.27 -20.22
N ALA A 161 -22.86 -13.70 -19.61
CA ALA A 161 -21.93 -14.47 -18.81
C ALA A 161 -22.64 -15.03 -17.55
N GLU A 162 -22.74 -16.34 -17.45
CA GLU A 162 -23.32 -17.04 -16.30
C GLU A 162 -22.26 -17.28 -15.21
N PRO A 163 -22.61 -17.16 -13.91
CA PRO A 163 -21.70 -17.46 -12.83
C PRO A 163 -21.32 -18.94 -12.80
N PRO A 164 -20.10 -19.30 -12.35
CA PRO A 164 -19.70 -20.69 -12.16
C PRO A 164 -20.66 -21.37 -11.17
N LYS A 165 -21.01 -22.63 -11.45
CA LYS A 165 -21.96 -23.44 -10.64
C LYS A 165 -21.38 -23.89 -9.27
N PHE A 166 -20.70 -23.02 -8.52
CA PHE A 166 -20.10 -23.33 -7.22
C PHE A 166 -20.40 -22.26 -6.15
N LYS A 167 -20.75 -22.68 -4.93
CA LYS A 167 -21.22 -21.81 -3.81
C LYS A 167 -20.25 -20.70 -3.35
N THR A 168 -18.94 -20.88 -3.51
CA THR A 168 -17.89 -19.91 -3.11
C THR A 168 -17.32 -19.11 -4.30
N ALA A 169 -17.75 -19.41 -5.52
CA ALA A 169 -17.32 -18.72 -6.73
C ALA A 169 -18.09 -17.43 -7.01
N GLY A 170 -19.26 -17.24 -6.38
CA GLY A 170 -20.15 -16.09 -6.63
C GLY A 170 -19.51 -14.73 -6.42
N GLN A 171 -18.97 -14.46 -5.23
CA GLN A 171 -18.34 -13.16 -4.92
C GLN A 171 -17.11 -12.89 -5.79
N ARG A 172 -16.23 -13.89 -5.96
CA ARG A 172 -15.04 -13.74 -6.82
C ARG A 172 -15.45 -13.43 -8.26
N TRP A 173 -16.41 -14.19 -8.78
CA TRP A 173 -16.89 -13.99 -10.14
C TRP A 173 -17.52 -12.61 -10.31
N GLN A 174 -18.33 -12.17 -9.33
CA GLN A 174 -18.91 -10.84 -9.34
C GLN A 174 -17.83 -9.75 -9.29
N ASP A 175 -16.82 -9.87 -8.42
CA ASP A 175 -15.69 -8.94 -8.38
C ASP A 175 -14.99 -8.87 -9.74
N LEU A 176 -14.64 -10.02 -10.34
CA LEU A 176 -13.93 -10.06 -11.62
C LEU A 176 -14.78 -9.51 -12.75
N ARG A 177 -16.08 -9.82 -12.78
CA ARG A 177 -17.02 -9.30 -13.78
C ARG A 177 -17.17 -7.80 -13.66
N THR A 178 -17.47 -7.30 -12.46
CA THR A 178 -17.62 -5.87 -12.20
C THR A 178 -16.33 -5.11 -12.57
N LEU A 179 -15.16 -5.63 -12.16
CA LEU A 179 -13.89 -5.01 -12.50
C LEU A 179 -13.60 -5.06 -14.01
N THR A 180 -13.94 -6.16 -14.69
CA THR A 180 -13.80 -6.29 -16.16
C THR A 180 -14.65 -5.28 -16.91
N THR A 181 -15.90 -5.05 -16.47
CA THR A 181 -16.83 -4.13 -17.14
C THR A 181 -16.54 -2.67 -16.86
N CYS A 182 -15.97 -2.35 -15.69
CA CYS A 182 -15.71 -0.97 -15.28
C CYS A 182 -14.30 -0.50 -15.63
N PHE A 183 -13.32 -1.40 -15.77
CA PHE A 183 -11.92 -0.99 -15.93
C PHE A 183 -11.61 -0.44 -17.34
N PRO A 184 -10.81 0.65 -17.45
CA PRO A 184 -10.33 1.52 -16.37
C PRO A 184 -11.29 2.68 -16.05
N GLY A 185 -12.34 2.89 -16.86
CA GLY A 185 -13.10 4.15 -16.94
C GLY A 185 -14.07 4.44 -15.81
N ASP A 186 -14.50 3.44 -15.04
CA ASP A 186 -15.47 3.58 -13.94
C ASP A 186 -14.91 3.02 -12.61
N VAL A 187 -13.58 3.02 -12.45
CA VAL A 187 -12.89 2.42 -11.31
C VAL A 187 -12.02 3.44 -10.59
N ALA A 188 -12.23 3.59 -9.28
CA ALA A 188 -11.30 4.29 -8.39
C ALA A 188 -10.46 3.27 -7.61
N PHE A 189 -9.18 3.56 -7.42
CA PHE A 189 -8.28 2.85 -6.50
C PHE A 189 -7.97 3.75 -5.32
N LEU A 190 -8.08 3.23 -4.10
CA LEU A 190 -7.94 4.00 -2.87
C LEU A 190 -6.91 3.38 -1.94
N ASP A 191 -6.11 4.24 -1.34
CA ASP A 191 -5.17 3.96 -0.26
C ASP A 191 -5.08 5.17 0.68
N LEU A 192 -4.97 4.96 1.99
CA LEU A 192 -5.02 6.01 3.01
C LEU A 192 -3.77 6.02 3.89
N GLU A 193 -3.42 7.20 4.39
CA GLU A 193 -2.55 7.33 5.57
C GLU A 193 -3.29 7.96 6.74
N THR A 194 -3.06 7.41 7.93
CA THR A 194 -3.79 7.76 9.16
C THR A 194 -2.83 8.02 10.31
N CYS A 195 -3.28 8.73 11.34
CA CYS A 195 -2.47 8.95 12.55
C CYS A 195 -2.41 7.73 13.51
N GLY A 196 -2.62 6.49 13.05
CA GLY A 196 -2.49 5.26 13.86
C GLY A 196 -3.77 4.43 14.05
N PHE A 197 -3.87 3.65 15.14
CA PHE A 197 -5.03 2.79 15.40
C PHE A 197 -6.09 3.46 16.30
N ALA A 198 -7.36 3.29 15.90
CA ALA A 198 -8.63 3.69 16.54
C ALA A 198 -8.93 5.21 16.60
N GLY A 199 -9.83 5.68 15.70
CA GLY A 199 -10.41 7.03 15.73
C GLY A 199 -9.48 8.16 15.27
N THR A 200 -8.30 7.81 14.75
CA THR A 200 -7.27 8.75 14.30
C THR A 200 -7.62 9.34 12.94
N MET A 201 -7.40 10.65 12.83
CA MET A 201 -7.59 11.41 11.60
C MET A 201 -6.84 10.78 10.42
N VAL A 202 -7.52 10.75 9.27
CA VAL A 202 -6.94 10.42 7.96
C VAL A 202 -6.36 11.72 7.42
N PHE A 203 -5.06 11.74 7.12
CA PHE A 203 -4.38 12.95 6.66
C PHE A 203 -3.96 12.91 5.20
N LEU A 204 -3.95 11.71 4.60
CA LEU A 204 -3.69 11.54 3.19
C LEU A 204 -4.71 10.54 2.62
N VAL A 205 -5.39 10.97 1.58
CA VAL A 205 -6.22 10.11 0.73
C VAL A 205 -5.55 10.09 -0.63
N GLY A 206 -5.03 8.93 -1.02
CA GLY A 206 -4.57 8.72 -2.36
C GLY A 206 -5.66 8.04 -3.21
N LEU A 207 -5.88 8.56 -4.41
CA LEU A 207 -6.83 8.02 -5.38
C LEU A 207 -6.18 7.87 -6.74
N ILE A 208 -6.28 6.72 -7.40
CA ILE A 208 -6.19 6.67 -8.87
C ILE A 208 -7.62 6.63 -9.41
N HIS A 209 -7.97 7.59 -10.26
CA HIS A 209 -9.31 7.67 -10.83
C HIS A 209 -9.25 8.04 -12.32
N PRO A 210 -10.35 7.83 -13.07
CA PRO A 210 -10.46 8.21 -14.47
C PRO A 210 -10.33 9.73 -14.64
N SER A 211 -9.73 10.15 -15.77
CA SER A 211 -9.68 11.54 -16.24
C SER A 211 -9.64 11.55 -17.78
N GLU A 212 -9.85 12.71 -18.40
CA GLU A 212 -9.95 12.88 -19.86
C GLU A 212 -8.70 12.35 -20.59
N ASN A 213 -7.52 12.57 -20.01
CA ASN A 213 -6.23 12.18 -20.59
C ASN A 213 -5.70 10.82 -20.06
N GLY A 214 -6.60 9.98 -19.55
CA GLY A 214 -6.26 8.71 -18.90
C GLY A 214 -6.24 8.80 -17.38
N PRO A 215 -5.95 7.69 -16.65
CA PRO A 215 -6.00 7.69 -15.20
C PRO A 215 -5.01 8.68 -14.58
N VAL A 216 -5.47 9.39 -13.55
CA VAL A 216 -4.69 10.33 -12.77
C VAL A 216 -4.62 9.86 -11.32
N LEU A 217 -3.46 10.06 -10.70
CA LEU A 217 -3.28 9.89 -9.26
C LEU A 217 -3.49 11.24 -8.57
N SER A 218 -4.45 11.29 -7.66
CA SER A 218 -4.81 12.46 -6.86
C SER A 218 -4.52 12.16 -5.39
N GLN A 219 -3.60 12.92 -4.81
CA GLN A 219 -3.26 12.86 -3.39
C GLN A 219 -3.87 14.07 -2.69
N LEU A 220 -4.95 13.80 -1.95
CA LEU A 220 -5.62 14.78 -1.12
C LEU A 220 -4.93 14.75 0.24
N PHE A 221 -4.26 15.83 0.61
CA PHE A 221 -3.44 15.92 1.82
C PHE A 221 -3.96 17.03 2.74
N ALA A 222 -4.23 16.68 3.99
CA ALA A 222 -4.61 17.62 5.02
C ALA A 222 -3.36 18.14 5.74
N ARG A 223 -3.02 19.41 5.52
CA ARG A 223 -1.81 20.05 6.09
C ARG A 223 -1.87 20.23 7.60
N ASN A 224 -3.08 20.14 8.17
CA ASN A 224 -3.35 20.12 9.60
C ASN A 224 -4.67 19.40 9.86
N TYR A 225 -4.99 19.14 11.13
CA TYR A 225 -6.17 18.35 11.51
C TYR A 225 -7.52 18.95 11.08
N ALA A 226 -7.62 20.27 10.87
CA ALA A 226 -8.87 20.91 10.50
C ALA A 226 -9.24 20.68 9.01
N GLU A 227 -8.25 20.35 8.17
CA GLU A 227 -8.44 20.19 6.72
C GLU A 227 -9.08 18.85 6.31
N GLU A 228 -9.18 17.87 7.23
CA GLU A 228 -9.68 16.53 6.91
C GLU A 228 -11.10 16.56 6.34
N LYS A 229 -11.99 17.41 6.86
CA LYS A 229 -13.36 17.50 6.37
C LYS A 229 -13.43 18.00 4.92
N ALA A 230 -12.65 19.03 4.60
CA ALA A 230 -12.54 19.56 3.25
C ALA A 230 -11.94 18.51 2.30
N MET A 231 -10.90 17.82 2.74
CA MET A 231 -10.27 16.72 2.01
C MET A 231 -11.26 15.58 1.69
N PHE A 232 -12.07 15.16 2.66
CA PHE A 232 -13.07 14.12 2.46
C PHE A 232 -14.19 14.52 1.52
N GLN A 233 -14.59 15.80 1.50
CA GLN A 233 -15.55 16.28 0.52
C GLN A 233 -15.05 16.07 -0.90
N THR A 234 -13.80 16.48 -1.17
CA THR A 234 -13.17 16.30 -2.48
C THR A 234 -13.03 14.82 -2.83
N MET A 235 -12.65 13.97 -1.87
CA MET A 235 -12.63 12.51 -2.08
C MET A 235 -13.97 11.96 -2.56
N TRP A 236 -15.08 12.33 -1.89
CA TRP A 236 -16.40 11.87 -2.29
C TRP A 236 -16.83 12.37 -3.67
N GLN A 237 -16.43 13.58 -4.07
CA GLN A 237 -16.67 14.08 -5.42
C GLN A 237 -15.91 13.29 -6.48
N LEU A 238 -14.65 12.93 -6.21
CA LEU A 238 -13.83 12.13 -7.13
C LEU A 238 -14.31 10.67 -7.23
N ILE A 239 -14.86 10.12 -6.14
CA ILE A 239 -15.43 8.76 -6.12
C ILE A 239 -16.83 8.72 -6.74
N GLN A 240 -17.63 9.78 -6.66
CA GLN A 240 -19.01 9.83 -7.16
C GLN A 240 -19.23 9.27 -8.59
N PRO A 241 -18.41 9.62 -9.61
CA PRO A 241 -18.61 9.08 -10.96
C PRO A 241 -18.19 7.61 -11.10
N CYS A 242 -17.47 7.04 -10.12
CA CYS A 242 -16.95 5.67 -10.20
C CYS A 242 -17.99 4.64 -9.73
N ARG A 243 -18.19 3.59 -10.53
CA ARG A 243 -19.08 2.47 -10.16
C ARG A 243 -18.39 1.47 -9.23
N THR A 244 -17.07 1.39 -9.30
CA THR A 244 -16.26 0.41 -8.58
C THR A 244 -15.17 1.11 -7.78
N LEU A 245 -14.99 0.68 -6.53
CA LEU A 245 -13.88 1.08 -5.68
C LEU A 245 -12.98 -0.14 -5.45
N VAL A 246 -11.68 0.05 -5.62
CA VAL A 246 -10.68 -0.99 -5.44
C VAL A 246 -9.71 -0.57 -4.33
N THR A 247 -9.50 -1.45 -3.35
CA THR A 247 -8.50 -1.26 -2.30
C THR A 247 -7.66 -2.51 -2.13
N PHE A 248 -6.63 -2.44 -1.28
CA PHE A 248 -5.87 -3.61 -0.85
C PHE A 248 -5.98 -3.75 0.67
N ASN A 249 -6.70 -4.77 1.14
CA ASN A 249 -7.06 -4.95 2.55
C ASN A 249 -8.00 -3.86 3.10
N GLY A 250 -8.50 -2.95 2.27
CA GLY A 250 -9.28 -1.81 2.74
C GLY A 250 -10.67 -2.15 3.26
N LYS A 251 -11.22 -3.35 3.00
CA LYS A 251 -12.46 -3.77 3.70
C LYS A 251 -12.27 -3.89 5.22
N SER A 252 -11.04 -4.14 5.66
CA SER A 252 -10.70 -4.29 7.07
C SER A 252 -10.07 -3.04 7.69
N PHE A 253 -9.57 -2.10 6.87
CA PHE A 253 -8.77 -0.96 7.34
C PHE A 253 -9.29 0.37 6.77
N ASP A 254 -9.07 0.63 5.48
CA ASP A 254 -9.34 1.95 4.87
C ASP A 254 -10.82 2.34 4.86
N TRP A 255 -11.67 1.44 4.37
CA TRP A 255 -13.08 1.74 4.13
C TRP A 255 -13.88 1.95 5.42
N PRO A 256 -13.67 1.18 6.52
CA PRO A 256 -14.20 1.53 7.83
C PRO A 256 -13.81 2.94 8.28
N GLN A 257 -12.55 3.34 8.10
CA GLN A 257 -12.10 4.70 8.44
C GLN A 257 -12.81 5.75 7.59
N VAL A 258 -12.96 5.51 6.28
CA VAL A 258 -13.70 6.42 5.40
C VAL A 258 -15.13 6.64 5.89
N HIS A 259 -15.84 5.56 6.24
CA HIS A 259 -17.20 5.65 6.73
C HIS A 259 -17.29 6.37 8.08
N ASP A 260 -16.46 5.98 9.05
CA ASP A 260 -16.47 6.52 10.40
C ASP A 260 -16.14 8.02 10.39
N ARG A 261 -15.08 8.43 9.69
CA ARG A 261 -14.68 9.84 9.57
C ARG A 261 -15.73 10.67 8.83
N SER A 262 -16.30 10.14 7.75
CA SER A 262 -17.37 10.83 7.02
C SER A 262 -18.62 11.02 7.90
N THR A 263 -18.98 10.02 8.72
CA THR A 263 -20.09 10.13 9.68
C THR A 263 -19.78 11.15 10.77
N MET A 264 -18.56 11.16 11.33
CA MET A 264 -18.13 12.18 12.30
C MET A 264 -18.20 13.59 11.71
N HIS A 265 -17.83 13.76 10.45
CA HIS A 265 -17.86 15.04 9.74
C HIS A 265 -19.24 15.44 9.22
N LEU A 266 -20.25 14.58 9.37
CA LEU A 266 -21.60 14.77 8.82
C LEU A 266 -21.58 14.96 7.30
N LEU A 267 -20.72 14.22 6.60
CA LEU A 267 -20.64 14.21 5.14
C LEU A 267 -21.63 13.16 4.59
N GLY A 268 -22.83 13.62 4.26
CA GLY A 268 -23.94 12.82 3.72
C GLY A 268 -24.71 12.01 4.75
N THR A 269 -25.94 11.59 4.41
CA THR A 269 -26.79 10.75 5.28
C THR A 269 -26.60 9.25 4.97
N ARG A 270 -26.63 8.40 6.00
CA ARG A 270 -26.78 6.95 5.85
C ARG A 270 -28.28 6.70 5.70
N ILE A 271 -28.74 6.34 4.52
CA ILE A 271 -30.14 5.91 4.34
C ILE A 271 -30.19 4.45 4.78
N ASP A 272 -30.83 4.17 5.92
CA ASP A 272 -31.25 2.81 6.26
C ASP A 272 -32.25 2.33 5.19
N GLN A 273 -32.09 1.10 4.69
CA GLN A 273 -32.78 0.59 3.48
C GLN A 273 -34.31 0.42 3.58
N ASP A 274 -34.98 1.01 4.59
CA ASP A 274 -36.40 0.78 4.87
C ASP A 274 -37.31 2.03 4.76
N GLU A 275 -36.82 3.18 4.30
CA GLU A 275 -37.68 4.37 4.08
C GLU A 275 -38.14 4.48 2.60
N PRO A 276 -39.45 4.62 2.33
CA PRO A 276 -40.00 4.57 0.98
C PRO A 276 -39.67 5.84 0.20
N ILE A 277 -39.11 5.66 -1.00
CA ILE A 277 -38.77 6.69 -1.97
C ILE A 277 -40.05 7.45 -2.37
N LEU A 278 -40.19 8.69 -1.90
CA LEU A 278 -41.16 9.64 -2.44
C LEU A 278 -40.47 10.56 -3.46
N ALA A 279 -40.77 10.26 -4.72
CA ALA A 279 -40.82 11.12 -5.91
C ALA A 279 -39.51 11.70 -6.49
N THR A 280 -39.13 11.16 -7.67
CA THR A 280 -38.45 11.88 -8.77
C THR A 280 -39.32 13.05 -9.27
N PRO A 281 -38.77 14.16 -9.82
CA PRO A 281 -38.33 14.23 -11.23
C PRO A 281 -37.08 15.15 -11.42
N ASN A 282 -36.38 15.29 -12.55
CA ASN A 282 -36.60 14.96 -13.96
C ASN A 282 -35.24 14.87 -14.69
N SER A 283 -35.26 14.15 -15.81
CA SER A 283 -34.26 14.16 -16.87
C SER A 283 -34.16 15.53 -17.56
N ASP A 284 -32.96 16.04 -17.77
CA ASP A 284 -32.56 16.71 -19.01
C ASP A 284 -31.02 16.79 -19.15
N SER A 285 -30.60 16.85 -20.40
CA SER A 285 -29.31 16.56 -21.00
C SER A 285 -28.19 17.61 -20.82
N GLN A 286 -26.93 17.14 -20.88
CA GLN A 286 -25.75 17.65 -21.63
C GLN A 286 -24.50 18.24 -20.92
N ALA A 287 -23.35 17.69 -21.38
CA ALA A 287 -21.98 18.21 -21.55
C ALA A 287 -20.95 18.05 -20.39
N PRO A 288 -19.65 17.80 -20.70
CA PRO A 288 -18.63 17.42 -19.73
C PRO A 288 -18.19 18.63 -18.91
N ALA A 289 -18.22 18.49 -17.59
CA ALA A 289 -17.99 19.60 -16.66
C ALA A 289 -16.51 19.99 -16.60
N THR A 290 -16.22 21.21 -17.06
CA THR A 290 -15.01 21.96 -16.70
C THR A 290 -15.18 22.43 -15.25
N PHE A 291 -14.19 22.17 -14.39
CA PHE A 291 -14.23 22.52 -12.96
C PHE A 291 -14.39 24.03 -12.75
N THR A 292 -15.51 24.47 -12.19
CA THR A 292 -15.68 25.81 -11.62
C THR A 292 -16.25 25.73 -10.20
N SER A 293 -15.77 26.63 -9.34
CA SER A 293 -15.94 26.67 -7.88
C SER A 293 -17.36 26.98 -7.37
N GLU A 294 -18.36 27.10 -8.23
CA GLU A 294 -19.68 27.61 -7.86
C GLU A 294 -20.78 26.62 -8.27
N GLN A 295 -21.01 25.59 -7.43
CA GLN A 295 -22.28 24.88 -7.20
C GLN A 295 -22.02 23.60 -6.39
N MET A 296 -21.69 23.74 -5.10
CA MET A 296 -21.54 22.62 -4.17
C MET A 296 -22.73 22.56 -3.23
N THR A 297 -23.78 21.83 -3.61
CA THR A 297 -24.83 21.43 -2.68
C THR A 297 -24.29 20.36 -1.72
N PRO A 298 -24.65 20.37 -0.43
CA PRO A 298 -24.33 19.28 0.48
C PRO A 298 -24.88 17.98 -0.13
N GLN A 299 -24.02 17.03 -0.48
CA GLN A 299 -24.46 15.75 -1.02
C GLN A 299 -25.41 15.11 0.00
N SER A 300 -26.70 15.01 -0.33
CA SER A 300 -27.73 14.46 0.54
C SER A 300 -27.53 12.95 0.77
N VAL A 301 -26.82 12.27 -0.13
CA VAL A 301 -26.51 10.83 -0.11
C VAL A 301 -25.06 10.61 -0.58
N ARG A 302 -24.28 9.78 0.13
CA ARG A 302 -22.94 9.35 -0.30
C ARG A 302 -23.04 8.25 -1.37
N PRO A 303 -22.17 8.23 -2.39
CA PRO A 303 -22.11 7.09 -3.30
C PRO A 303 -21.63 5.85 -2.54
N GLU A 304 -22.24 4.70 -2.82
CA GLU A 304 -21.79 3.39 -2.32
C GLU A 304 -21.30 2.56 -3.51
N PRO A 305 -20.05 2.77 -3.97
CA PRO A 305 -19.50 2.05 -5.10
C PRO A 305 -19.34 0.56 -4.77
N TYR A 306 -19.35 -0.30 -5.79
CA TYR A 306 -19.08 -1.71 -5.60
C TYR A 306 -17.62 -1.90 -5.13
N HIS A 307 -17.44 -2.36 -3.89
CA HIS A 307 -16.11 -2.43 -3.27
C HIS A 307 -15.42 -3.78 -3.50
N ILE A 308 -14.29 -3.75 -4.20
CA ILE A 308 -13.41 -4.89 -4.46
C ILE A 308 -12.14 -4.75 -3.62
N ASP A 309 -11.84 -5.80 -2.85
CA ASP A 309 -10.60 -5.87 -2.07
C ASP A 309 -9.63 -6.87 -2.73
N LEU A 310 -8.52 -6.34 -3.27
CA LEU A 310 -7.53 -7.13 -4.00
C LEU A 310 -6.77 -8.11 -3.13
N LEU A 311 -6.73 -7.95 -1.80
CA LEU A 311 -6.01 -8.88 -0.92
C LEU A 311 -6.55 -10.31 -1.06
N HIS A 312 -7.86 -10.46 -1.20
CA HIS A 312 -8.48 -11.78 -1.35
C HIS A 312 -8.14 -12.42 -2.69
N HIS A 313 -8.14 -11.65 -3.77
CA HIS A 313 -7.73 -12.11 -5.09
C HIS A 313 -6.25 -12.46 -5.14
N ALA A 314 -5.41 -11.60 -4.56
CA ALA A 314 -3.98 -11.82 -4.42
C ALA A 314 -3.65 -13.09 -3.64
N ARG A 315 -4.29 -13.32 -2.47
CA ARG A 315 -4.10 -14.54 -1.67
C ARG A 315 -4.49 -15.79 -2.43
N ARG A 316 -5.60 -15.76 -3.19
CA ARG A 316 -6.00 -16.92 -4.00
C ARG A 316 -4.95 -17.23 -5.07
N ARG A 317 -4.44 -16.20 -5.74
CA ARG A 317 -3.51 -16.35 -6.86
C ARG A 317 -2.09 -16.71 -6.43
N TRP A 318 -1.61 -16.12 -5.33
CA TRP A 318 -0.18 -16.05 -5.03
C TRP A 318 0.23 -16.57 -3.66
N ARG A 319 -0.68 -16.92 -2.74
CA ARG A 319 -0.31 -17.40 -1.39
C ARG A 319 0.61 -18.63 -1.40
N LYS A 320 0.54 -19.48 -2.43
CA LYS A 320 1.40 -20.65 -2.60
C LYS A 320 2.70 -20.37 -3.37
N ARG A 321 2.84 -19.17 -3.96
CA ARG A 321 3.95 -18.80 -4.87
C ARG A 321 4.84 -17.71 -4.29
N LEU A 322 4.33 -16.88 -3.39
CA LEU A 322 5.04 -15.76 -2.78
C LEU A 322 5.29 -16.02 -1.28
N PRO A 323 6.34 -15.42 -0.69
CA PRO A 323 6.61 -15.53 0.75
C PRO A 323 5.44 -15.10 1.63
N ASN A 324 4.72 -14.05 1.19
CA ASN A 324 3.48 -13.58 1.78
C ASN A 324 2.70 -12.75 0.73
N CYS A 325 1.48 -12.33 1.07
CA CYS A 325 0.64 -11.48 0.21
C CYS A 325 0.51 -10.06 0.77
N LYS A 326 1.58 -9.50 1.36
CA LYS A 326 1.65 -8.06 1.64
C LYS A 326 1.91 -7.31 0.33
N LEU A 327 1.46 -6.06 0.26
CA LEU A 327 1.52 -5.26 -0.96
C LEU A 327 2.96 -5.12 -1.50
N GLN A 328 3.92 -4.77 -0.64
CA GLN A 328 5.35 -4.70 -0.99
C GLN A 328 5.92 -6.02 -1.54
N THR A 329 5.45 -7.18 -1.05
CA THR A 329 5.89 -8.48 -1.58
C THR A 329 5.31 -8.73 -2.97
N ILE A 330 4.04 -8.39 -3.19
CA ILE A 330 3.42 -8.52 -4.50
C ILE A 330 4.07 -7.54 -5.49
N GLU A 331 4.32 -6.31 -5.09
CA GLU A 331 5.03 -5.32 -5.91
C GLU A 331 6.37 -5.87 -6.41
N ARG A 332 7.19 -6.43 -5.51
CA ARG A 332 8.50 -6.99 -5.85
C ARG A 332 8.41 -8.14 -6.83
N TYR A 333 7.57 -9.12 -6.54
CA TYR A 333 7.57 -10.39 -7.27
C TYR A 333 6.60 -10.44 -8.46
N VAL A 334 5.56 -9.61 -8.47
CA VAL A 334 4.53 -9.57 -9.52
C VAL A 334 4.68 -8.33 -10.39
N CYS A 335 4.92 -7.15 -9.79
CA CYS A 335 5.09 -5.91 -10.54
C CYS A 335 6.55 -5.64 -10.94
N GLY A 336 7.52 -6.41 -10.42
CA GLY A 336 8.94 -6.31 -10.75
C GLY A 336 9.63 -5.04 -10.25
N ARG A 337 9.03 -4.31 -9.29
CA ARG A 337 9.61 -3.09 -8.72
C ARG A 337 10.26 -3.35 -7.37
N ASN A 338 11.43 -2.78 -7.14
CA ASN A 338 12.07 -2.73 -5.83
C ASN A 338 12.05 -1.28 -5.33
N ARG A 339 11.46 -1.03 -4.16
CA ARG A 339 11.52 0.27 -3.50
C ARG A 339 12.81 0.42 -2.69
N SER A 340 13.36 1.63 -2.68
CA SER A 340 14.47 2.03 -1.80
C SER A 340 14.13 3.36 -1.13
N GLY A 341 14.52 3.55 0.12
CA GLY A 341 14.25 4.79 0.85
C GLY A 341 12.83 4.90 1.43
N ASP A 342 12.18 3.77 1.70
CA ASP A 342 10.81 3.74 2.20
C ASP A 342 10.73 4.12 3.69
N ILE A 343 9.65 4.81 4.08
CA ILE A 343 9.30 5.02 5.49
C ILE A 343 8.58 3.78 6.00
N ALA A 344 8.93 3.30 7.19
CA ALA A 344 8.16 2.20 7.77
C ALA A 344 6.76 2.69 8.11
N GLY A 345 5.71 1.94 7.75
CA GLY A 345 4.31 2.38 7.97
C GLY A 345 3.98 2.78 9.41
N ARG A 346 4.69 2.22 10.41
CA ARG A 346 4.55 2.61 11.83
C ARG A 346 5.08 4.01 12.16
N ASP A 347 5.99 4.54 11.34
CA ASP A 347 6.64 5.83 11.53
C ASP A 347 5.90 6.95 10.77
N ILE A 348 5.01 6.60 9.85
CA ILE A 348 4.17 7.53 9.08
C ILE A 348 3.34 8.47 9.98
N PRO A 349 2.64 8.00 11.04
CA PRO A 349 1.91 8.91 11.95
C PRO A 349 2.83 9.92 12.64
N VAL A 350 4.01 9.48 13.07
CA VAL A 350 4.98 10.33 13.78
C VAL A 350 5.48 11.43 12.84
N ALA A 351 5.78 11.08 11.59
CA ALA A 351 6.20 12.04 10.58
C ALA A 351 5.13 13.11 10.34
N TYR A 352 3.84 12.73 10.29
CA TYR A 352 2.75 13.69 10.11
C TYR A 352 2.62 14.63 11.30
N HIS A 353 2.66 14.11 12.53
CA HIS A 353 2.60 14.93 13.73
C HIS A 353 3.75 15.93 13.81
N GLU A 354 4.96 15.51 13.41
CA GLU A 354 6.13 16.38 13.36
C GLU A 354 5.97 17.49 12.31
N TYR A 355 5.44 17.15 11.13
CA TYR A 355 5.12 18.14 10.10
C TYR A 355 4.09 19.18 10.59
N VAL A 356 2.99 18.75 11.22
CA VAL A 356 1.98 19.69 11.75
C VAL A 356 2.57 20.61 12.83
N ARG A 357 3.54 20.11 13.61
CA ARG A 357 4.20 20.86 14.69
C ARG A 357 5.25 21.84 14.18
N THR A 358 6.00 21.49 13.14
CA THR A 358 7.20 22.21 12.70
C THR A 358 7.04 22.95 11.38
N GLY A 359 6.10 22.51 10.55
CA GLY A 359 5.98 22.90 9.15
C GLY A 359 7.00 22.22 8.22
N ASP A 360 7.91 21.38 8.72
CA ASP A 360 8.93 20.71 7.90
C ASP A 360 8.34 19.52 7.13
N ALA A 361 8.24 19.68 5.80
CA ALA A 361 7.60 18.73 4.91
C ALA A 361 8.54 17.60 4.41
N TRP A 362 9.82 17.55 4.82
CA TRP A 362 10.78 16.58 4.29
C TRP A 362 10.28 15.13 4.37
N GLN A 363 9.78 14.70 5.54
CA GLN A 363 9.25 13.34 5.71
C GLN A 363 7.91 13.14 4.97
N MET A 364 7.11 14.20 4.81
CA MET A 364 5.84 14.14 4.07
C MET A 364 6.05 13.85 2.58
N LYS A 365 7.15 14.33 1.98
CA LYS A 365 7.51 13.93 0.61
C LYS A 365 7.71 12.42 0.48
N THR A 366 8.31 11.78 1.51
CA THR A 366 8.50 10.32 1.53
C THR A 366 7.17 9.58 1.71
N VAL A 367 6.28 10.08 2.58
CA VAL A 367 4.94 9.51 2.78
C VAL A 367 4.08 9.62 1.51
N LEU A 368 4.08 10.79 0.85
CA LEU A 368 3.39 10.98 -0.43
C LEU A 368 3.94 10.03 -1.50
N HIS A 369 5.26 9.88 -1.60
CA HIS A 369 5.85 8.95 -2.54
C HIS A 369 5.46 7.49 -2.25
N HIS A 370 5.43 7.09 -0.97
CA HIS A 370 4.98 5.75 -0.55
C HIS A 370 3.55 5.45 -1.02
N ASN A 371 2.60 6.31 -0.66
CA ASN A 371 1.19 6.19 -1.02
C ASN A 371 0.99 6.17 -2.54
N ALA A 372 1.75 6.99 -3.28
CA ALA A 372 1.70 6.98 -4.74
C ALA A 372 2.14 5.63 -5.34
N LEU A 373 3.23 5.05 -4.83
CA LEU A 373 3.70 3.73 -5.28
C LEU A 373 2.75 2.59 -4.88
N ASP A 374 2.10 2.68 -3.73
CA ASP A 374 1.08 1.72 -3.30
C ASP A 374 -0.09 1.71 -4.27
N LEU A 375 -0.62 2.88 -4.63
CA LEU A 375 -1.68 2.99 -5.63
C LEU A 375 -1.28 2.48 -7.01
N VAL A 376 -0.07 2.81 -7.50
CA VAL A 376 0.46 2.24 -8.75
C VAL A 376 0.53 0.72 -8.66
N THR A 377 0.86 0.17 -7.50
CA THR A 377 0.89 -1.27 -7.25
C THR A 377 -0.52 -1.87 -7.26
N LEU A 378 -1.49 -1.27 -6.59
CA LEU A 378 -2.90 -1.68 -6.61
C LEU A 378 -3.42 -1.75 -8.05
N PHE A 379 -3.19 -0.69 -8.83
CA PHE A 379 -3.62 -0.59 -10.23
C PHE A 379 -3.03 -1.72 -11.08
N GLN A 380 -1.72 -1.97 -10.93
CA GLN A 380 -1.06 -3.04 -11.68
C GLN A 380 -1.49 -4.44 -11.26
N ILE A 381 -1.73 -4.68 -9.97
CA ILE A 381 -2.25 -5.96 -9.48
C ILE A 381 -3.62 -6.25 -10.10
N ALA A 382 -4.50 -5.25 -10.16
CA ALA A 382 -5.80 -5.39 -10.80
C ALA A 382 -5.65 -5.79 -12.28
N MET A 383 -4.77 -5.13 -13.03
CA MET A 383 -4.50 -5.49 -14.42
C MET A 383 -3.95 -6.91 -14.58
N VAL A 384 -3.01 -7.32 -13.74
CA VAL A 384 -2.46 -8.69 -13.78
C VAL A 384 -3.54 -9.73 -13.51
N ILE A 385 -4.40 -9.50 -12.51
CA ILE A 385 -5.54 -10.37 -12.22
C ILE A 385 -6.46 -10.46 -13.44
N LEU A 386 -6.89 -9.31 -13.97
CA LEU A 386 -7.80 -9.20 -15.11
C LEU A 386 -7.28 -9.93 -16.35
N ARG A 387 -6.00 -9.75 -16.72
CA ARG A 387 -5.40 -10.43 -17.88
C ARG A 387 -5.35 -11.94 -17.70
N THR A 388 -4.91 -12.42 -16.53
CA THR A 388 -4.79 -13.87 -16.30
C THR A 388 -6.13 -14.59 -16.25
N GLU A 389 -7.18 -13.93 -15.78
CA GLU A 389 -8.52 -14.50 -15.74
C GLU A 389 -9.19 -14.46 -17.13
N ALA A 390 -8.91 -13.43 -17.94
CA ALA A 390 -9.33 -13.39 -19.35
C ALA A 390 -8.65 -14.47 -20.22
N GLU A 391 -7.44 -14.92 -19.87
CA GLU A 391 -6.76 -16.05 -20.54
C GLU A 391 -7.29 -17.42 -20.09
N SER A 392 -7.89 -17.51 -18.91
CA SER A 392 -8.33 -18.76 -18.29
C SER A 392 -9.83 -19.04 -18.46
N ALA A 393 -10.60 -18.06 -18.96
CA ALA A 393 -12.03 -18.13 -19.24
C ALA A 393 -12.27 -18.43 -20.72
#